data_AF-J9GV13-F1
#
_entry.id   AF-J9GV13-F1
#
_cell.length_a   1.000
_cell.length_b   1.000
_cell.length_c   1.000
_cell.angle_alpha   90.00
_cell.angle_beta   90.00
_cell.angle_gamma   90.00
#
_symmetry.space_group_name_H-M   'P 1'
#
loop_
_entity.id
_entity.type
_entity.pdbx_description
1 polymer ?
#
loop_
_entity_poly.entity_id
_entity_poly.type
_entity_poly.pdbx_seq_one_letter_code
_entity_poly.pdbx_strand_id
1 'polypeptide(L)'
;RESANSYYEAVPAIVEEYMNEISKITGRKHGLFDYYGAEDAERVIIAMGSVTEATREAIDYLTAKGEKVGLVSVHLYRPFSAKHFLAAVPKTAKRIAVLDRTKEPGANGEPLYLDVKDCFYGQENAPVIVGGRYGLGSKDTTPAQILSVYENLALPMPKNHFTIGIVDDVTFTSLPKKEEIALGGEGMFEAKFYGLGADGTVGANKNSVKIIGDNTDKYCQAYFSYDSKKSGGFTCSHLRFGDHPIRSTYLVNTPNFVACHVQAYLRMYDVTRGLRENGTFLLNTVWNAEELAKHLPNRVKRYFAQKNITVYYINATQIALEIGLGNRTNTILQSAFFRITGVIPVDLAIEQMKKFIVKSYGKKGEDVVNKNYAAVDRGGEYNQLVVDPAWASLPDDEVVANNDPAFVNDVVRPINSQDGDLLKVSAFKGIEDGTWKQGTAKYEKRGVAAFVPVWNEENCIQCNQCAYVCPHAAIRPFVLNDEEQKGANFQMIDVKAPAALKGMKFRMQVDVLDCLGCGNCADVCPGFKGNKALTMVPLEGQLPEAANWDYCVEHVSSKQDLVDVKSNVKNSQFATPLFEFSGACSGCGETPYVKLITQLFGDREMVANATGCSSIYS
;
A
#
# COMPACT_ATOMS: atom_id res chain seq x y z
N ARG A 1 19.61 37.75 25.83
CA ARG A 1 19.37 36.91 24.64
C ARG A 1 20.69 36.62 23.93
N GLU A 2 21.47 37.65 23.57
CA GLU A 2 22.83 37.52 22.97
C GLU A 2 23.90 36.87 23.86
N SER A 3 23.67 36.71 25.17
CA SER A 3 24.61 36.06 26.08
C SER A 3 24.86 34.57 25.78
N ALA A 4 24.06 33.96 24.90
CA ALA A 4 24.23 32.58 24.46
C ALA A 4 25.08 32.43 23.18
N ASN A 5 25.47 33.53 22.51
CA ASN A 5 26.09 33.49 21.18
C ASN A 5 27.36 32.63 21.14
N SER A 6 28.23 32.76 22.14
CA SER A 6 29.45 31.97 22.24
C SER A 6 29.21 30.46 22.28
N TYR A 7 28.07 30.01 22.82
CA TYR A 7 27.70 28.59 22.80
C TYR A 7 27.33 28.14 21.39
N TYR A 8 26.50 28.92 20.66
CA TYR A 8 26.09 28.57 19.30
C TYR A 8 27.24 28.64 18.29
N GLU A 9 28.15 29.60 18.45
CA GLU A 9 29.37 29.72 17.62
C GLU A 9 30.31 28.51 17.79
N ALA A 10 30.36 27.92 18.99
CA ALA A 10 31.20 26.76 19.29
C ALA A 10 30.61 25.42 18.80
N VAL A 11 29.28 25.30 18.66
CA VAL A 11 28.60 24.02 18.33
C VAL A 11 29.16 23.35 17.06
N PRO A 12 29.37 24.04 15.91
CA PRO A 12 29.89 23.37 14.72
C PRO A 12 31.20 22.63 14.93
N ALA A 13 32.16 23.25 15.64
CA ALA A 13 33.46 22.63 15.93
C ALA A 13 33.31 21.43 16.89
N ILE A 14 32.44 21.55 17.90
CA ILE A 14 32.17 20.45 18.84
C ILE A 14 31.54 19.25 18.11
N VAL A 15 30.60 19.49 17.20
CA VAL A 15 29.97 18.41 16.42
C VAL A 15 30.98 17.74 15.50
N GLU A 16 31.81 18.53 14.81
CA GLU A 16 32.88 18.01 13.95
C GLU A 16 33.89 17.15 14.73
N GLU A 17 34.28 17.58 15.94
CA GLU A 17 35.14 16.80 16.84
C GLU A 17 34.54 15.41 17.12
N TYR A 18 33.28 15.35 17.57
CA TYR A 18 32.65 14.06 17.87
C TYR A 18 32.40 13.19 16.63
N MET A 19 32.10 13.78 15.48
CA MET A 19 32.00 13.04 14.22
C MET A 19 33.35 12.41 13.84
N ASN A 20 34.46 13.11 14.06
CA ASN A 20 35.80 12.58 13.85
C ASN A 20 36.13 11.45 14.84
N GLU A 21 35.77 11.58 16.12
CA GLU A 21 35.96 10.50 17.10
C GLU A 21 35.16 9.24 16.73
N ILE A 22 33.90 9.40 16.30
CA ILE A 22 33.09 8.28 15.79
C ILE A 22 33.71 7.66 14.54
N SER A 23 34.30 8.48 13.67
CA SER A 23 34.98 8.00 12.46
C SER A 23 36.20 7.13 12.79
N LYS A 24 36.96 7.47 13.85
CA LYS A 24 38.09 6.65 14.33
C LYS A 24 37.64 5.26 14.81
N ILE A 25 36.49 5.19 15.47
CA ILE A 25 35.95 3.92 16.02
C ILE A 25 35.36 3.04 14.92
N THR A 26 34.63 3.66 13.99
CA THR A 26 33.76 2.94 13.07
C THR A 26 34.31 2.79 11.66
N GLY A 27 35.35 3.56 11.31
CA GLY A 27 35.88 3.70 9.97
C GLY A 27 35.00 4.51 9.01
N ARG A 28 33.79 4.92 9.43
CA ARG A 28 32.84 5.69 8.62
C ARG A 28 33.11 7.18 8.79
N LYS A 29 33.56 7.83 7.72
CA LYS A 29 33.84 9.27 7.72
C LYS A 29 32.55 10.06 7.53
N HIS A 30 32.30 11.00 8.44
CA HIS A 30 31.20 11.95 8.37
C HIS A 30 31.68 13.34 8.77
N GLY A 31 31.24 14.36 8.04
CA GLY A 31 31.41 15.76 8.37
C GLY A 31 30.08 16.48 8.60
N LEU A 32 30.14 17.79 8.87
CA LEU A 32 28.93 18.62 8.96
C LEU A 32 28.20 18.69 7.61
N PHE A 33 29.00 18.69 6.54
CA PHE A 33 28.60 18.67 5.14
C PHE A 33 29.53 17.72 4.39
N ASP A 34 28.99 16.69 3.74
CA ASP A 34 29.80 15.67 3.04
C ASP A 34 29.64 15.77 1.54
N TYR A 35 30.77 15.88 0.82
CA TYR A 35 30.79 15.86 -0.64
C TYR A 35 30.88 14.44 -1.21
N TYR A 36 30.16 14.19 -2.30
CA TYR A 36 30.24 12.95 -3.08
C TYR A 36 30.09 13.27 -4.57
N GLY A 37 30.99 12.76 -5.42
CA GLY A 37 30.92 12.90 -6.88
C GLY A 37 32.27 13.18 -7.52
N ALA A 38 32.25 13.67 -8.76
CA ALA A 38 33.47 14.00 -9.50
C ALA A 38 34.25 15.13 -8.81
N GLU A 39 35.57 15.04 -8.73
CA GLU A 39 36.40 16.10 -8.13
C GLU A 39 36.27 17.45 -8.85
N ASP A 40 36.00 17.41 -10.16
CA ASP A 40 35.81 18.56 -11.04
C ASP A 40 34.34 18.80 -11.40
N ALA A 41 33.40 18.41 -10.52
CA ALA A 41 31.97 18.57 -10.77
C ALA A 41 31.58 20.01 -11.10
N GLU A 42 30.77 20.18 -12.14
CA GLU A 42 30.23 21.49 -12.56
C GLU A 42 28.78 21.69 -12.14
N ARG A 43 28.05 20.60 -11.89
CA ARG A 43 26.65 20.58 -11.45
C ARG A 43 26.54 19.83 -10.13
N VAL A 44 26.06 20.51 -9.09
CA VAL A 44 26.02 19.95 -7.73
C VAL A 44 24.59 19.99 -7.20
N ILE A 45 24.17 18.91 -6.55
CA ILE A 45 22.94 18.88 -5.75
C ILE A 45 23.31 19.15 -4.28
N ILE A 46 22.49 19.93 -3.56
CA ILE A 46 22.58 20.07 -2.11
C ILE A 46 21.28 19.52 -1.53
N ALA A 47 21.38 18.55 -0.64
CA ALA A 47 20.20 17.92 -0.07
C ALA A 47 20.44 17.41 1.36
N MET A 48 19.35 17.11 2.06
CA MET A 48 19.36 16.59 3.42
C MET A 48 18.47 15.36 3.54
N GLY A 49 18.88 14.41 4.39
CA GLY A 49 18.11 13.19 4.69
C GLY A 49 18.26 12.11 3.63
N SER A 50 17.33 11.16 3.59
CA SER A 50 17.47 9.91 2.83
C SER A 50 17.66 10.06 1.31
N VAL A 51 17.30 11.20 0.72
CA VAL A 51 17.47 11.46 -0.72
C VAL A 51 18.94 11.51 -1.14
N THR A 52 19.85 11.78 -0.20
CA THR A 52 21.29 11.84 -0.48
C THR A 52 21.77 10.48 -0.99
N GLU A 53 21.28 9.37 -0.44
CA GLU A 53 21.65 8.02 -0.86
C GLU A 53 21.14 7.67 -2.26
N ALA A 54 19.88 7.99 -2.59
CA ALA A 54 19.35 7.86 -3.95
C ALA A 54 20.09 8.77 -4.96
N THR A 55 20.54 9.94 -4.51
CA THR A 55 21.33 10.86 -5.34
C THR A 55 22.72 10.32 -5.62
N ARG A 56 23.35 9.63 -4.65
CA ARG A 56 24.64 8.97 -4.85
C ARG A 56 24.55 7.87 -5.91
N GLU A 57 23.48 7.08 -5.92
CA GLU A 57 23.26 6.09 -7.01
C GLU A 57 23.11 6.75 -8.38
N ALA A 58 22.38 7.89 -8.46
CA ALA A 58 22.27 8.66 -9.69
C ALA A 58 23.62 9.24 -10.15
N ILE A 59 24.45 9.70 -9.21
CA ILE A 59 25.82 10.18 -9.48
C ILE A 59 26.70 9.05 -9.99
N ASP A 60 26.66 7.87 -9.38
CA ASP A 60 27.47 6.71 -9.81
C ASP A 60 27.13 6.34 -11.26
N TYR A 61 25.84 6.36 -11.62
CA TYR A 61 25.38 6.15 -12.99
C TYR A 61 25.88 7.21 -13.98
N LEU A 62 25.86 8.48 -13.59
CA LEU A 62 26.27 9.60 -14.45
C LEU A 62 27.79 9.69 -14.60
N THR A 63 28.55 9.53 -13.52
CA THR A 63 30.01 9.60 -13.53
C THR A 63 30.63 8.45 -14.33
N ALA A 64 30.02 7.25 -14.30
CA ALA A 64 30.39 6.15 -15.19
C ALA A 64 30.28 6.50 -16.69
N LYS A 65 29.49 7.53 -17.04
CA LYS A 65 29.36 8.08 -18.40
C LYS A 65 30.22 9.33 -18.66
N GLY A 66 31.08 9.70 -17.72
CA GLY A 66 31.96 10.87 -17.82
C GLY A 66 31.29 12.20 -17.45
N GLU A 67 30.10 12.18 -16.85
CA GLU A 67 29.41 13.40 -16.43
C GLU A 67 30.02 14.00 -15.17
N LYS A 68 30.21 15.33 -15.18
CA LYS A 68 30.81 16.11 -14.07
C LYS A 68 29.76 16.55 -13.05
N VAL A 69 29.29 15.61 -12.23
CA VAL A 69 28.23 15.82 -11.25
C VAL A 69 28.65 15.49 -9.82
N GLY A 70 28.04 16.16 -8.85
CA GLY A 70 28.27 15.90 -7.42
C GLY A 70 27.10 16.24 -6.52
N LEU A 71 27.25 15.92 -5.24
CA LEU A 71 26.29 16.10 -4.15
C LEU A 71 27.03 16.65 -2.92
N VAL A 72 26.41 17.61 -2.22
CA VAL A 72 26.73 17.95 -0.84
C VAL A 72 25.57 17.51 0.05
N SER A 73 25.84 16.57 0.95
CA SER A 73 24.91 16.09 1.96
C SER A 73 24.99 16.97 3.20
N VAL A 74 23.85 17.50 3.65
CA VAL A 74 23.78 18.32 4.87
C VAL A 74 23.49 17.42 6.07
N HIS A 75 24.41 17.38 7.05
CA HIS A 75 24.23 16.61 8.29
C HIS A 75 23.87 17.53 9.47
N LEU A 76 24.61 18.63 9.66
CA LEU A 76 24.29 19.64 10.66
C LEU A 76 23.57 20.82 10.01
N TYR A 77 22.24 20.80 10.01
CA TYR A 77 21.45 21.89 9.45
C TYR A 77 21.47 23.15 10.32
N ARG A 78 21.49 23.01 11.65
CA ARG A 78 21.58 24.14 12.58
C ARG A 78 22.51 23.85 13.76
N PRO A 79 23.40 24.79 14.14
CA PRO A 79 23.71 26.05 13.45
C PRO A 79 24.31 25.81 12.05
N PHE A 80 23.90 26.61 11.06
CA PHE A 80 24.37 26.44 9.67
C PHE A 80 25.76 27.08 9.54
N SER A 81 26.80 26.26 9.42
CA SER A 81 28.17 26.78 9.33
C SER A 81 28.58 27.05 7.88
N ALA A 82 28.43 28.30 7.43
CA ALA A 82 28.80 28.73 6.08
C ALA A 82 30.24 28.36 5.69
N LYS A 83 31.19 28.45 6.64
CA LYS A 83 32.59 28.04 6.45
C LYS A 83 32.70 26.57 6.02
N HIS A 84 32.07 25.65 6.76
CA HIS A 84 32.17 24.21 6.49
C HIS A 84 31.35 23.84 5.24
N PHE A 85 30.21 24.49 5.03
CA PHE A 85 29.40 24.31 3.83
C PHE A 85 30.17 24.69 2.56
N LEU A 86 30.72 25.90 2.49
CA LEU A 86 31.48 26.38 1.33
C LEU A 86 32.75 25.55 1.09
N ALA A 87 33.36 24.99 2.15
CA ALA A 87 34.49 24.09 2.02
C ALA A 87 34.12 22.73 1.39
N ALA A 88 32.88 22.26 1.58
CA ALA A 88 32.39 21.02 0.99
C ALA A 88 31.94 21.18 -0.47
N VAL A 89 31.60 22.40 -0.92
CA VAL A 89 31.20 22.65 -2.31
C VAL A 89 32.46 22.74 -3.20
N PRO A 90 32.57 21.96 -4.29
CA PRO A 90 33.69 22.08 -5.23
C PRO A 90 33.77 23.48 -5.84
N LYS A 91 34.98 24.04 -5.91
CA LYS A 91 35.22 25.36 -6.54
C LYS A 91 34.87 25.40 -8.03
N THR A 92 34.78 24.23 -8.68
CA THR A 92 34.38 24.07 -10.09
C THR A 92 32.87 24.11 -10.30
N ALA A 93 32.06 24.10 -9.22
CA ALA A 93 30.62 24.11 -9.32
C ALA A 93 30.13 25.41 -9.98
N LYS A 94 29.46 25.28 -11.12
CA LYS A 94 28.87 26.41 -11.86
C LYS A 94 27.37 26.52 -11.62
N ARG A 95 26.72 25.41 -11.29
CA ARG A 95 25.27 25.33 -11.10
C ARG A 95 24.91 24.39 -9.95
N ILE A 96 23.99 24.83 -9.10
CA ILE A 96 23.58 24.15 -7.89
C ILE A 96 22.06 23.99 -7.88
N ALA A 97 21.58 22.78 -7.59
CA ALA A 97 20.17 22.54 -7.23
C ALA A 97 20.07 22.21 -5.75
N VAL A 98 19.24 22.95 -5.01
CA VAL A 98 18.95 22.69 -3.61
C VAL A 98 17.60 21.98 -3.49
N LEU A 99 17.59 20.81 -2.83
CA LEU A 99 16.40 19.98 -2.69
C LEU A 99 15.85 20.05 -1.27
N ASP A 100 14.63 20.59 -1.14
CA ASP A 100 13.91 20.75 0.12
C ASP A 100 12.76 19.75 0.22
N ARG A 101 12.67 19.06 1.37
CA ARG A 101 11.57 18.14 1.69
C ARG A 101 10.46 18.84 2.49
N THR A 102 10.11 20.04 2.07
CA THR A 102 9.07 20.88 2.69
C THR A 102 8.41 21.78 1.64
N LYS A 103 7.32 22.44 2.02
CA LYS A 103 6.68 23.50 1.24
C LYS A 103 6.29 24.60 2.21
N GLU A 104 6.77 25.82 1.95
CA GLU A 104 6.35 27.03 2.67
C GLU A 104 5.52 27.92 1.73
N PRO A 105 4.18 27.81 1.75
CA PRO A 105 3.32 28.56 0.84
C PRO A 105 3.54 30.07 0.97
N GLY A 106 3.86 30.73 -0.15
CA GLY A 106 4.06 32.19 -0.20
C GLY A 106 5.47 32.65 0.16
N ALA A 107 6.37 31.76 0.60
CA ALA A 107 7.77 32.10 0.83
C ALA A 107 8.50 32.31 -0.50
N ASN A 108 9.58 33.11 -0.48
CA ASN A 108 10.46 33.35 -1.64
C ASN A 108 11.32 32.12 -2.02
N GLY A 109 11.24 31.05 -1.25
CA GLY A 109 11.95 29.80 -1.42
C GLY A 109 11.92 28.97 -0.15
N GLU A 110 12.26 27.69 -0.26
CA GLU A 110 12.30 26.78 0.88
C GLU A 110 13.56 26.99 1.77
N PRO A 111 13.54 26.53 3.03
CA PRO A 111 14.55 26.91 4.02
C PRO A 111 16.00 26.60 3.63
N LEU A 112 16.30 25.39 3.16
CA LEU A 112 17.68 25.03 2.81
C LEU A 112 18.13 25.79 1.56
N TYR A 113 17.25 25.96 0.58
CA TYR A 113 17.49 26.82 -0.58
C TYR A 113 17.87 28.25 -0.19
N LEU A 114 17.16 28.86 0.77
CA LEU A 114 17.45 30.21 1.23
C LEU A 114 18.80 30.29 1.96
N ASP A 115 19.12 29.35 2.84
CA ASP A 115 20.42 29.31 3.54
C ASP A 115 21.60 29.17 2.58
N VAL A 116 21.46 28.31 1.57
CA VAL A 116 22.48 28.13 0.53
C VAL A 116 22.67 29.43 -0.26
N LYS A 117 21.58 30.10 -0.65
CA LYS A 117 21.68 31.39 -1.36
C LYS A 117 22.35 32.46 -0.52
N ASP A 118 22.06 32.52 0.77
CA ASP A 118 22.68 33.47 1.69
C ASP A 118 24.20 33.25 1.77
N CYS A 119 24.66 32.00 1.84
CA CYS A 119 26.09 31.67 1.87
C CYS A 119 26.86 32.13 0.62
N PHE A 120 26.19 32.21 -0.54
CA PHE A 120 26.79 32.66 -1.81
C PHE A 120 26.50 34.13 -2.13
N TYR A 121 25.71 34.83 -1.31
CA TYR A 121 25.37 36.22 -1.56
C TYR A 121 26.62 37.11 -1.50
N GLY A 122 26.83 37.88 -2.57
CA GLY A 122 28.01 38.77 -2.70
C GLY A 122 29.34 38.07 -3.00
N GLN A 123 29.36 36.75 -3.19
CA GLN A 123 30.57 36.03 -3.59
C GLN A 123 30.87 36.26 -5.08
N GLU A 124 32.14 36.48 -5.41
CA GLU A 124 32.58 36.53 -6.81
C GLU A 124 32.44 35.14 -7.45
N ASN A 125 31.97 35.08 -8.70
CA ASN A 125 31.74 33.83 -9.43
C ASN A 125 30.76 32.85 -8.74
N ALA A 126 29.79 33.37 -7.98
CA ALA A 126 28.75 32.54 -7.38
C ALA A 126 28.03 31.69 -8.45
N PRO A 127 27.77 30.39 -8.18
CA PRO A 127 27.08 29.51 -9.12
C PRO A 127 25.61 29.94 -9.29
N VAL A 128 25.00 29.50 -10.40
CA VAL A 128 23.54 29.60 -10.55
C VAL A 128 22.88 28.64 -9.56
N ILE A 129 22.07 29.15 -8.63
CA ILE A 129 21.40 28.35 -7.60
C ILE A 129 19.89 28.29 -7.88
N VAL A 130 19.37 27.08 -8.04
CA VAL A 130 17.93 26.80 -8.17
C VAL A 130 17.44 25.92 -7.01
N GLY A 131 16.19 26.10 -6.62
CA GLY A 131 15.51 25.32 -5.57
C GLY A 131 14.47 24.37 -6.15
N GLY A 132 14.31 23.22 -5.52
CA GLY A 132 13.32 22.22 -5.88
C GLY A 132 12.74 21.51 -4.67
N ARG A 133 11.46 21.13 -4.75
CA ARG A 133 10.78 20.35 -3.71
C ARG A 133 10.65 18.89 -4.09
N TYR A 134 10.74 18.01 -3.10
CA TYR A 134 10.60 16.57 -3.27
C TYR A 134 9.97 15.90 -2.05
N GLY A 135 9.53 14.65 -2.19
CA GLY A 135 9.32 13.74 -1.06
C GLY A 135 8.28 14.13 -0.01
N LEU A 136 7.38 15.08 -0.30
CA LEU A 136 6.32 15.51 0.63
C LEU A 136 5.37 14.34 0.90
N GLY A 137 4.99 14.15 2.17
CA GLY A 137 4.12 13.03 2.56
C GLY A 137 4.69 11.65 2.21
N SER A 138 6.02 11.51 2.14
CA SER A 138 6.70 10.29 1.71
C SER A 138 6.49 9.91 0.24
N LYS A 139 6.20 10.88 -0.63
CA LYS A 139 6.25 10.69 -2.09
C LYS A 139 7.59 10.03 -2.50
N ASP A 140 7.52 8.92 -3.21
CA ASP A 140 8.71 8.15 -3.57
C ASP A 140 9.65 9.00 -4.44
N THR A 141 10.94 9.02 -4.08
CA THR A 141 11.95 9.84 -4.76
C THR A 141 13.06 8.95 -5.28
N THR A 142 13.01 8.67 -6.58
CA THR A 142 13.86 7.67 -7.23
C THR A 142 15.08 8.32 -7.88
N PRO A 143 16.15 7.56 -8.17
CA PRO A 143 17.29 8.09 -8.90
C PRO A 143 16.89 8.63 -10.28
N ALA A 144 15.89 8.05 -10.96
CA ALA A 144 15.39 8.55 -12.24
C ALA A 144 14.86 10.01 -12.13
N GLN A 145 14.23 10.35 -11.00
CA GLN A 145 13.82 11.72 -10.72
C GLN A 145 15.02 12.63 -10.45
N ILE A 146 16.05 12.13 -9.74
CA ILE A 146 17.30 12.87 -9.52
C ILE A 146 18.07 13.13 -10.82
N LEU A 147 18.07 12.18 -11.77
CA LEU A 147 18.63 12.39 -13.11
C LEU A 147 17.97 13.60 -13.80
N SER A 148 16.66 13.78 -13.61
CA SER A 148 15.91 14.91 -14.16
C SER A 148 16.36 16.25 -13.54
N VAL A 149 16.80 16.24 -12.28
CA VAL A 149 17.40 17.43 -11.61
C VAL A 149 18.75 17.79 -12.24
N TYR A 150 19.62 16.81 -12.49
CA TYR A 150 20.91 17.06 -13.15
C TYR A 150 20.76 17.52 -14.61
N GLU A 151 19.74 17.05 -15.32
CA GLU A 151 19.39 17.54 -16.65
C GLU A 151 18.85 18.96 -16.61
N ASN A 152 18.01 19.29 -15.64
CA ASN A 152 17.58 20.67 -15.41
C ASN A 152 18.79 21.59 -15.19
N LEU A 153 19.78 21.16 -14.38
CA LEU A 153 21.03 21.89 -14.19
C LEU A 153 21.92 21.95 -15.45
N ALA A 154 21.72 21.09 -16.44
CA ALA A 154 22.46 21.16 -17.70
C ALA A 154 21.90 22.24 -18.65
N LEU A 155 20.66 22.67 -18.44
CA LEU A 155 20.01 23.66 -19.29
C LEU A 155 20.73 25.02 -19.21
N PRO A 156 20.71 25.82 -20.31
CA PRO A 156 21.22 27.19 -20.28
C PRO A 156 20.54 28.05 -19.22
N MET A 157 19.24 27.84 -19.01
CA MET A 157 18.42 28.48 -17.98
C MET A 157 17.68 27.39 -17.19
N PRO A 158 18.30 26.85 -16.12
CA PRO A 158 17.66 25.84 -15.28
C PRO A 158 16.36 26.38 -14.68
N LYS A 159 15.32 25.55 -14.66
CA LYS A 159 14.06 25.85 -14.00
C LYS A 159 14.31 25.98 -12.50
N ASN A 160 13.83 27.08 -11.91
CA ASN A 160 13.84 27.33 -10.47
C ASN A 160 12.46 27.02 -9.86
N HIS A 161 12.41 26.83 -8.54
CA HIS A 161 11.20 26.49 -7.76
C HIS A 161 10.43 25.29 -8.30
N PHE A 162 11.18 24.28 -8.78
CA PHE A 162 10.59 23.11 -9.41
C PHE A 162 10.07 22.08 -8.40
N THR A 163 9.36 21.07 -8.89
CA THR A 163 8.97 19.89 -8.11
C THR A 163 9.43 18.62 -8.83
N ILE A 164 9.69 17.54 -8.08
CA ILE A 164 9.90 16.19 -8.63
C ILE A 164 8.94 15.19 -7.98
N GLY A 165 8.64 14.11 -8.70
CA GLY A 165 7.77 13.03 -8.25
C GLY A 165 6.28 13.22 -8.56
N ILE A 166 5.86 14.40 -9.02
CA ILE A 166 4.47 14.70 -9.42
C ILE A 166 4.40 15.21 -10.86
N VAL A 167 3.20 15.21 -11.43
CA VAL A 167 2.89 15.94 -12.66
C VAL A 167 2.05 17.15 -12.29
N ASP A 168 2.69 18.31 -12.28
CA ASP A 168 2.04 19.59 -12.03
C ASP A 168 1.66 20.24 -13.37
N ASP A 169 0.44 19.96 -13.81
CA ASP A 169 -0.18 20.50 -15.02
C ASP A 169 -1.03 21.75 -14.75
N VAL A 170 -0.92 22.34 -13.56
CA VAL A 170 -1.64 23.56 -13.15
C VAL A 170 -0.69 24.74 -13.08
N THR A 171 0.39 24.61 -12.30
CA THR A 171 1.41 25.66 -12.15
C THR A 171 2.71 25.33 -12.88
N PHE A 172 2.76 24.18 -13.56
CA PHE A 172 3.87 23.77 -14.41
C PHE A 172 5.22 23.80 -13.69
N THR A 173 5.28 23.44 -12.40
CA THR A 173 6.53 23.42 -11.63
C THR A 173 7.30 22.11 -11.77
N SER A 174 6.63 21.00 -12.10
CA SER A 174 7.27 19.68 -12.15
C SER A 174 8.34 19.58 -13.24
N LEU A 175 9.42 18.86 -12.94
CA LEU A 175 10.36 18.40 -13.96
C LEU A 175 9.81 17.16 -14.68
N PRO A 176 10.24 16.89 -15.93
CA PRO A 176 9.80 15.72 -16.68
C PRO A 176 10.08 14.41 -15.93
N LYS A 177 9.14 13.46 -16.00
CA LYS A 177 9.34 12.11 -15.45
C LYS A 177 10.21 11.29 -16.41
N LYS A 178 11.11 10.49 -15.84
CA LYS A 178 11.91 9.50 -16.57
C LYS A 178 11.43 8.09 -16.31
N GLU A 179 11.80 7.19 -17.22
CA GLU A 179 11.65 5.76 -16.99
C GLU A 179 12.54 5.31 -15.81
N GLU A 180 12.03 4.38 -15.02
CA GLU A 180 12.79 3.80 -13.92
C GLU A 180 13.87 2.87 -14.46
N ILE A 181 15.07 2.98 -13.90
CA ILE A 181 16.25 2.23 -14.34
C ILE A 181 16.65 1.30 -13.20
N ALA A 182 17.07 0.08 -13.54
CA ALA A 182 17.69 -0.84 -12.60
C ALA A 182 19.03 -0.25 -12.13
N LEU A 183 19.07 0.21 -10.89
CA LEU A 183 20.26 0.78 -10.24
C LEU A 183 20.51 0.00 -8.93
N GLY A 184 21.75 0.01 -8.43
CA GLY A 184 22.15 -0.78 -7.26
C GLY A 184 23.33 -1.73 -7.47
N GLY A 185 23.92 -1.73 -8.67
CA GLY A 185 25.10 -2.54 -9.01
C GLY A 185 24.77 -3.91 -9.58
N GLU A 186 25.77 -4.54 -10.20
CA GLU A 186 25.64 -5.90 -10.70
C GLU A 186 25.36 -6.88 -9.53
N GLY A 187 24.44 -7.82 -9.75
CA GLY A 187 24.10 -8.84 -8.74
C GLY A 187 23.09 -8.43 -7.66
N MET A 188 22.54 -7.20 -7.68
CA MET A 188 21.48 -6.80 -6.74
C MET A 188 20.18 -7.59 -7.00
N PHE A 189 19.72 -8.32 -5.98
CA PHE A 189 18.41 -8.96 -5.97
C PHE A 189 17.35 -7.98 -5.48
N GLU A 190 16.24 -7.83 -6.20
CA GLU A 190 15.16 -6.89 -5.86
C GLU A 190 13.81 -7.58 -6.01
N ALA A 191 13.08 -7.66 -4.90
CA ALA A 191 11.82 -8.37 -4.84
C ALA A 191 10.65 -7.54 -4.33
N LYS A 192 9.47 -7.77 -4.92
CA LYS A 192 8.18 -7.29 -4.41
C LYS A 192 7.29 -8.43 -3.99
N PHE A 193 6.62 -8.29 -2.85
CA PHE A 193 5.64 -9.25 -2.36
C PHE A 193 4.33 -8.54 -2.08
N TYR A 194 3.30 -8.87 -2.85
CA TYR A 194 1.95 -8.39 -2.66
C TYR A 194 1.18 -9.34 -1.75
N GLY A 195 0.73 -8.83 -0.61
CA GLY A 195 -0.01 -9.59 0.38
C GLY A 195 -1.27 -8.86 0.87
N LEU A 196 -2.06 -9.55 1.66
CA LEU A 196 -3.24 -9.03 2.34
C LEU A 196 -2.90 -8.67 3.79
N GLY A 197 -3.45 -7.57 4.30
CA GLY A 197 -3.33 -7.22 5.71
C GLY A 197 -3.75 -8.38 6.61
N ALA A 198 -2.82 -8.84 7.45
CA ALA A 198 -2.93 -10.00 8.35
C ALA A 198 -2.78 -11.42 7.75
N ASP A 199 -2.32 -11.56 6.50
CA ASP A 199 -2.01 -12.88 5.91
C ASP A 199 -0.64 -13.48 6.35
N GLY A 200 0.20 -12.66 6.99
CA GLY A 200 1.53 -13.05 7.47
C GLY A 200 2.69 -12.79 6.49
N THR A 201 2.44 -12.24 5.30
CA THR A 201 3.44 -11.94 4.25
C THR A 201 4.56 -11.03 4.77
N VAL A 202 4.20 -9.90 5.38
CA VAL A 202 5.17 -8.95 5.96
C VAL A 202 6.03 -9.61 7.04
N GLY A 203 5.43 -10.45 7.88
CA GLY A 203 6.14 -11.17 8.93
C GLY A 203 7.13 -12.18 8.36
N ALA A 204 6.72 -12.94 7.34
CA ALA A 204 7.59 -13.86 6.61
C ALA A 204 8.75 -13.12 5.94
N ASN A 205 8.52 -11.97 5.32
CA ASN A 205 9.57 -11.18 4.68
C ASN A 205 10.58 -10.60 5.68
N LYS A 206 10.13 -10.12 6.84
CA LYS A 206 11.03 -9.73 7.94
C LYS A 206 11.89 -10.90 8.41
N ASN A 207 11.31 -12.11 8.44
CA ASN A 207 12.06 -13.31 8.78
C ASN A 207 13.06 -13.68 7.68
N SER A 208 12.67 -13.67 6.40
CA SER A 208 13.57 -13.94 5.27
C SER A 208 14.79 -13.03 5.27
N VAL A 209 14.59 -11.73 5.52
CA VAL A 209 15.68 -10.74 5.63
C VAL A 209 16.65 -11.08 6.75
N LYS A 210 16.15 -11.52 7.91
CA LYS A 210 17.00 -11.96 9.02
C LYS A 210 17.75 -13.25 8.70
N ILE A 211 17.07 -14.21 8.08
CA ILE A 211 17.70 -15.47 7.65
C ILE A 211 18.87 -15.18 6.71
N ILE A 212 18.68 -14.30 5.72
CA ILE A 212 19.74 -13.95 4.77
C ILE A 212 20.86 -13.15 5.46
N GLY A 213 20.52 -12.09 6.20
CA GLY A 213 21.50 -11.21 6.82
C GLY A 213 22.31 -11.84 7.96
N ASP A 214 21.72 -12.75 8.74
CA ASP A 214 22.41 -13.40 9.87
C ASP A 214 23.24 -14.61 9.43
N ASN A 215 23.09 -15.09 8.19
CA ASN A 215 23.75 -16.31 7.69
C ASN A 215 24.55 -16.10 6.39
N THR A 216 24.69 -14.85 5.92
CA THR A 216 25.51 -14.48 4.76
C THR A 216 26.15 -13.12 4.98
N ASP A 217 27.15 -12.78 4.15
CA ASP A 217 27.76 -11.44 4.15
C ASP A 217 26.98 -10.42 3.29
N LYS A 218 25.78 -10.77 2.83
CA LYS A 218 24.97 -9.89 1.98
C LYS A 218 24.38 -8.74 2.80
N TYR A 219 24.44 -7.55 2.22
CA TYR A 219 23.63 -6.43 2.67
C TYR A 219 22.17 -6.73 2.39
N CYS A 220 21.32 -6.46 3.38
CA CYS A 220 19.90 -6.70 3.29
C CYS A 220 19.12 -5.42 3.58
N GLN A 221 18.10 -5.15 2.77
CA GLN A 221 17.17 -4.04 2.98
C GLN A 221 15.75 -4.54 2.88
N ALA A 222 14.87 -4.01 3.74
CA ALA A 222 13.45 -4.28 3.71
C ALA A 222 12.66 -3.01 3.97
N TYR A 223 11.72 -2.71 3.09
CA TYR A 223 10.72 -1.67 3.27
C TYR A 223 9.33 -2.27 3.07
N PHE A 224 8.35 -1.79 3.82
CA PHE A 224 7.00 -2.32 3.80
C PHE A 224 6.02 -1.17 3.59
N SER A 225 5.31 -1.20 2.47
CA SER A 225 4.17 -0.33 2.20
C SER A 225 2.90 -0.99 2.73
N TYR A 226 2.15 -0.25 3.54
CA TYR A 226 0.90 -0.68 4.15
C TYR A 226 -0.23 0.23 3.69
N ASP A 227 -1.40 -0.35 3.53
CA ASP A 227 -2.64 0.38 3.36
C ASP A 227 -3.08 1.05 4.67
N SER A 228 -3.88 2.11 4.55
CA SER A 228 -4.64 2.73 5.63
C SER A 228 -5.70 1.78 6.21
N LYS A 229 -6.23 0.85 5.39
CA LYS A 229 -7.24 -0.13 5.79
C LYS A 229 -6.65 -1.11 6.81
N LYS A 230 -7.24 -1.15 8.01
CA LYS A 230 -6.70 -1.93 9.15
C LYS A 230 -6.83 -3.44 9.00
N SER A 231 -7.79 -3.92 8.20
CA SER A 231 -7.97 -5.34 7.92
C SER A 231 -8.28 -5.54 6.45
N GLY A 232 -7.71 -6.58 5.83
CA GLY A 232 -7.89 -6.87 4.41
C GLY A 232 -7.33 -5.79 3.47
N GLY A 233 -6.45 -4.92 3.98
CA GLY A 233 -5.80 -3.87 3.20
C GLY A 233 -4.68 -4.43 2.32
N PHE A 234 -4.28 -3.64 1.34
CA PHE A 234 -3.11 -3.95 0.52
C PHE A 234 -1.81 -3.90 1.35
N THR A 235 -0.88 -4.80 1.07
CA THR A 235 0.51 -4.68 1.56
C THR A 235 1.48 -5.00 0.44
N CYS A 236 2.56 -4.23 0.34
CA CYS A 236 3.66 -4.50 -0.58
C CYS A 236 4.99 -4.46 0.18
N SER A 237 5.67 -5.59 0.22
CA SER A 237 7.04 -5.65 0.77
C SER A 237 8.04 -5.46 -0.36
N HIS A 238 9.04 -4.61 -0.12
CA HIS A 238 10.14 -4.31 -1.03
C HIS A 238 11.43 -4.78 -0.38
N LEU A 239 12.04 -5.82 -0.94
CA LEU A 239 13.26 -6.42 -0.39
C LEU A 239 14.42 -6.23 -1.38
N ARG A 240 15.60 -5.94 -0.84
CA ARG A 240 16.85 -5.94 -1.60
C ARG A 240 17.93 -6.74 -0.89
N PHE A 241 18.70 -7.50 -1.66
CA PHE A 241 19.86 -8.23 -1.16
C PHE A 241 21.01 -8.09 -2.15
N GLY A 242 22.22 -7.82 -1.66
CA GLY A 242 23.38 -7.66 -2.54
C GLY A 242 24.70 -7.73 -1.80
N ASP A 243 25.79 -7.89 -2.55
CA ASP A 243 27.15 -7.97 -2.01
C ASP A 243 27.78 -6.59 -1.75
N HIS A 244 27.08 -5.52 -2.16
CA HIS A 244 27.46 -4.14 -1.95
C HIS A 244 26.45 -3.39 -1.05
N PRO A 245 26.89 -2.35 -0.32
CA PRO A 245 25.99 -1.54 0.49
C PRO A 245 24.79 -1.00 -0.30
N ILE A 246 23.58 -1.25 0.22
CA ILE A 246 22.33 -0.84 -0.44
C ILE A 246 22.02 0.62 -0.06
N ARG A 247 22.07 1.52 -1.05
CA ARG A 247 21.75 2.96 -0.91
C ARG A 247 20.32 3.30 -1.36
N SER A 248 19.55 2.30 -1.76
CA SER A 248 18.29 2.49 -2.47
C SER A 248 17.16 2.87 -1.50
N THR A 249 17.12 4.13 -1.08
CA THR A 249 16.15 4.68 -0.11
C THR A 249 14.77 4.98 -0.71
N TYR A 250 14.40 4.25 -1.76
CA TYR A 250 13.17 4.35 -2.54
C TYR A 250 12.54 2.96 -2.73
N LEU A 251 11.29 2.91 -3.19
CA LEU A 251 10.60 1.63 -3.42
C LEU A 251 11.31 0.78 -4.48
N VAL A 252 11.16 -0.54 -4.42
CA VAL A 252 11.56 -1.42 -5.54
C VAL A 252 10.64 -1.14 -6.72
N ASN A 253 11.18 -0.48 -7.75
CA ASN A 253 10.46 -0.09 -8.96
C ASN A 253 10.83 -0.95 -10.18
N THR A 254 11.95 -1.68 -10.12
CA THR A 254 12.38 -2.60 -11.18
C THR A 254 12.67 -3.99 -10.60
N PRO A 255 11.71 -4.72 -9.99
CA PRO A 255 11.99 -6.01 -9.37
C PRO A 255 12.46 -7.05 -10.39
N ASN A 256 13.35 -7.96 -9.97
CA ASN A 256 13.64 -9.21 -10.70
C ASN A 256 12.80 -10.39 -10.20
N PHE A 257 12.19 -10.27 -9.01
CA PHE A 257 11.24 -11.25 -8.49
C PHE A 257 9.97 -10.57 -7.97
N VAL A 258 8.80 -11.10 -8.33
CA VAL A 258 7.52 -10.65 -7.79
C VAL A 258 6.76 -11.86 -7.25
N ALA A 259 6.22 -11.76 -6.04
CA ALA A 259 5.24 -12.70 -5.53
C ALA A 259 3.90 -12.01 -5.29
N CYS A 260 2.83 -12.63 -5.77
CA CYS A 260 1.45 -12.23 -5.53
C CYS A 260 0.76 -13.31 -4.69
N HIS A 261 0.53 -13.02 -3.41
CA HIS A 261 -0.03 -14.00 -2.46
C HIS A 261 -1.56 -14.02 -2.47
N VAL A 262 -2.20 -13.12 -3.24
CA VAL A 262 -3.65 -12.93 -3.30
C VAL A 262 -4.10 -12.92 -4.75
N GLN A 263 -4.76 -14.00 -5.19
CA GLN A 263 -5.23 -14.17 -6.58
C GLN A 263 -6.06 -12.98 -7.11
N ALA A 264 -6.94 -12.40 -6.28
CA ALA A 264 -7.79 -11.27 -6.66
C ALA A 264 -7.00 -10.03 -7.12
N TYR A 265 -5.76 -9.86 -6.64
CA TYR A 265 -4.94 -8.70 -6.95
C TYR A 265 -4.53 -8.62 -8.42
N LEU A 266 -4.58 -9.72 -9.17
CA LEU A 266 -4.35 -9.74 -10.61
C LEU A 266 -5.32 -8.82 -11.37
N ARG A 267 -6.54 -8.63 -10.84
CA ARG A 267 -7.56 -7.74 -11.42
C ARG A 267 -7.60 -6.37 -10.78
N MET A 268 -7.24 -6.27 -9.49
CA MET A 268 -7.34 -5.02 -8.72
C MET A 268 -6.11 -4.10 -8.88
N TYR A 269 -4.91 -4.67 -9.04
CA TYR A 269 -3.66 -3.93 -9.03
C TYR A 269 -2.77 -4.31 -10.21
N ASP A 270 -1.88 -3.42 -10.61
CA ASP A 270 -0.80 -3.73 -11.56
C ASP A 270 0.38 -4.41 -10.83
N VAL A 271 0.19 -5.69 -10.50
CA VAL A 271 1.20 -6.49 -9.79
C VAL A 271 2.45 -6.77 -10.64
N THR A 272 2.35 -6.61 -11.96
CA THR A 272 3.46 -6.79 -12.92
C THR A 272 4.34 -5.55 -13.09
N ARG A 273 3.93 -4.40 -12.55
CA ARG A 273 4.60 -3.11 -12.75
C ARG A 273 6.11 -3.17 -12.48
N GLY A 274 6.88 -2.90 -13.53
CA GLY A 274 8.33 -2.78 -13.47
C GLY A 274 9.10 -4.10 -13.39
N LEU A 275 8.42 -5.26 -13.37
CA LEU A 275 9.09 -6.56 -13.37
C LEU A 275 10.01 -6.68 -14.58
N ARG A 276 11.30 -6.88 -14.34
CA ARG A 276 12.33 -6.92 -15.39
C ARG A 276 12.07 -8.02 -16.40
N GLU A 277 12.59 -7.81 -17.61
CA GLU A 277 12.70 -8.88 -18.61
C GLU A 277 13.49 -10.07 -18.04
N ASN A 278 13.05 -11.28 -18.35
CA ASN A 278 13.55 -12.53 -17.77
C ASN A 278 13.36 -12.64 -16.25
N GLY A 279 12.49 -11.81 -15.65
CA GLY A 279 12.16 -11.87 -14.23
C GLY A 279 11.30 -13.07 -13.87
N THR A 280 11.11 -13.27 -12.58
CA THR A 280 10.33 -14.39 -12.02
C THR A 280 9.09 -13.90 -11.30
N PHE A 281 7.96 -14.58 -11.51
CA PHE A 281 6.68 -14.30 -10.88
C PHE A 281 6.17 -15.53 -10.11
N LEU A 282 5.79 -15.38 -8.84
CA LEU A 282 5.16 -16.42 -8.03
C LEU A 282 3.71 -16.03 -7.69
N LEU A 283 2.74 -16.91 -7.98
CA LEU A 283 1.34 -16.70 -7.66
C LEU A 283 0.82 -17.72 -6.65
N ASN A 284 0.18 -17.27 -5.57
CA ASN A 284 -0.70 -18.12 -4.77
C ASN A 284 -2.10 -18.14 -5.40
N THR A 285 -2.57 -19.30 -5.83
CA THR A 285 -3.84 -19.46 -6.54
C THR A 285 -4.47 -20.81 -6.27
N VAL A 286 -5.80 -20.86 -6.28
CA VAL A 286 -6.54 -22.14 -6.21
C VAL A 286 -6.69 -22.81 -7.57
N TRP A 287 -6.39 -22.08 -8.65
CA TRP A 287 -6.53 -22.55 -10.03
C TRP A 287 -5.41 -23.53 -10.40
N ASN A 288 -5.79 -24.55 -11.16
CA ASN A 288 -4.83 -25.39 -11.86
C ASN A 288 -4.25 -24.67 -13.10
N ALA A 289 -3.33 -25.30 -13.84
CA ALA A 289 -2.66 -24.67 -14.98
C ALA A 289 -3.64 -24.15 -16.07
N GLU A 290 -4.66 -24.95 -16.41
CA GLU A 290 -5.63 -24.62 -17.46
C GLU A 290 -6.54 -23.47 -17.01
N GLU A 291 -7.06 -23.55 -15.79
CA GLU A 291 -7.87 -22.51 -15.18
C GLU A 291 -7.09 -21.20 -15.03
N LEU A 292 -5.83 -21.27 -14.61
CA LEU A 292 -4.97 -20.11 -14.46
C LEU A 292 -4.73 -19.42 -15.81
N ALA A 293 -4.39 -20.19 -16.84
CA ALA A 293 -4.25 -19.69 -18.21
C ALA A 293 -5.55 -19.07 -18.73
N LYS A 294 -6.72 -19.61 -18.37
CA LYS A 294 -8.02 -19.04 -18.74
C LYS A 294 -8.31 -17.73 -18.01
N HIS A 295 -8.10 -17.69 -16.71
CA HIS A 295 -8.57 -16.60 -15.84
C HIS A 295 -7.58 -15.44 -15.67
N LEU A 296 -6.31 -15.58 -16.06
CA LEU A 296 -5.36 -14.47 -16.08
C LEU A 296 -5.87 -13.33 -16.99
N PRO A 297 -5.84 -12.06 -16.54
CA PRO A 297 -6.14 -10.91 -17.38
C PRO A 297 -5.21 -10.82 -18.58
N ASN A 298 -5.72 -10.38 -19.73
CA ASN A 298 -4.93 -10.30 -20.97
C ASN A 298 -3.71 -9.38 -20.81
N ARG A 299 -3.84 -8.29 -20.05
CA ARG A 299 -2.69 -7.40 -19.76
C ARG A 299 -1.53 -8.13 -19.07
N VAL A 300 -1.83 -9.07 -18.17
CA VAL A 300 -0.83 -9.84 -17.41
C VAL A 300 -0.23 -10.93 -18.30
N LYS A 301 -1.05 -11.66 -19.06
CA LYS A 301 -0.61 -12.64 -20.06
C LYS A 301 0.37 -12.02 -21.06
N ARG A 302 -0.01 -10.87 -21.59
CA ARG A 302 0.80 -10.11 -22.55
C ARG A 302 2.13 -9.68 -21.94
N TYR A 303 2.11 -9.18 -20.70
CA TYR A 303 3.34 -8.82 -19.99
C TYR A 303 4.28 -10.02 -19.84
N PHE A 304 3.75 -11.17 -19.39
CA PHE A 304 4.55 -12.38 -19.21
C PHE A 304 5.22 -12.85 -20.50
N ALA A 305 4.48 -12.85 -21.62
CA ALA A 305 5.03 -13.25 -22.91
C ALA A 305 6.03 -12.23 -23.48
N GLN A 306 5.73 -10.93 -23.43
CA GLN A 306 6.60 -9.88 -23.97
C GLN A 306 7.91 -9.72 -23.19
N LYS A 307 7.90 -9.98 -21.88
CA LYS A 307 9.06 -9.84 -21.00
C LYS A 307 9.73 -11.17 -20.67
N ASN A 308 9.33 -12.27 -21.32
CA ASN A 308 9.87 -13.61 -21.08
C ASN A 308 9.90 -13.98 -19.59
N ILE A 309 8.79 -13.79 -18.90
CA ILE A 309 8.70 -13.99 -17.44
C ILE A 309 8.59 -15.48 -17.11
N THR A 310 9.38 -15.93 -16.13
CA THR A 310 9.22 -17.28 -15.57
C THR A 310 8.12 -17.26 -14.52
N VAL A 311 7.04 -18.01 -14.75
CA VAL A 311 5.84 -17.97 -13.89
C VAL A 311 5.70 -19.26 -13.10
N TYR A 312 5.74 -19.13 -11.77
CA TYR A 312 5.44 -20.19 -10.81
C TYR A 312 4.08 -19.94 -10.16
N TYR A 313 3.36 -21.01 -9.83
CA TYR A 313 2.12 -20.95 -9.09
C TYR A 313 2.02 -22.08 -8.06
N ILE A 314 1.34 -21.82 -6.95
CA ILE A 314 1.14 -22.77 -5.85
C ILE A 314 -0.23 -22.56 -5.20
N ASN A 315 -0.90 -23.64 -4.81
CA ASN A 315 -2.11 -23.58 -4.00
C ASN A 315 -1.78 -23.66 -2.52
N ALA A 316 -1.20 -22.59 -1.98
CA ALA A 316 -0.80 -22.56 -0.57
C ALA A 316 -2.02 -22.60 0.38
N THR A 317 -3.19 -22.15 -0.09
CA THR A 317 -4.45 -22.21 0.67
C THR A 317 -4.88 -23.65 0.91
N GLN A 318 -4.91 -24.49 -0.12
CA GLN A 318 -5.23 -25.92 -0.01
C GLN A 318 -4.22 -26.64 0.88
N ILE A 319 -2.92 -26.39 0.67
CA ILE A 319 -1.85 -26.98 1.49
C ILE A 319 -2.03 -26.60 2.98
N ALA A 320 -2.32 -25.34 3.29
CA ALA A 320 -2.54 -24.89 4.65
C ALA A 320 -3.76 -25.54 5.31
N LEU A 321 -4.85 -25.77 4.56
CA LEU A 321 -6.04 -26.47 5.04
C LEU A 321 -5.73 -27.95 5.36
N GLU A 322 -5.04 -28.64 4.46
CA GLU A 322 -4.66 -30.05 4.63
C GLU A 322 -3.73 -30.28 5.82
N ILE A 323 -2.82 -29.34 6.10
CA ILE A 323 -1.92 -29.40 7.27
C ILE A 323 -2.66 -29.00 8.57
N GLY A 324 -3.78 -28.30 8.48
CA GLY A 324 -4.51 -27.77 9.64
C GLY A 324 -3.96 -26.44 10.18
N LEU A 325 -3.38 -25.61 9.30
CA LEU A 325 -2.96 -24.22 9.57
C LEU A 325 -4.07 -23.19 9.29
N GLY A 326 -5.22 -23.63 8.76
CA GLY A 326 -6.33 -22.76 8.40
C GLY A 326 -5.98 -21.88 7.21
N ASN A 327 -6.08 -20.56 7.37
CA ASN A 327 -5.80 -19.57 6.32
C ASN A 327 -4.34 -19.06 6.30
N ARG A 328 -3.42 -19.68 7.06
CA ARG A 328 -2.03 -19.22 7.17
C ARG A 328 -1.14 -19.84 6.09
N THR A 329 -0.90 -19.08 5.02
CA THR A 329 -0.10 -19.52 3.87
C THR A 329 1.35 -19.03 3.91
N ASN A 330 1.68 -18.12 4.83
CA ASN A 330 2.96 -17.41 4.90
C ASN A 330 4.20 -18.32 4.95
N THR A 331 4.21 -19.38 5.76
CA THR A 331 5.37 -20.30 5.86
C THR A 331 5.60 -21.07 4.56
N ILE A 332 4.52 -21.48 3.88
CA ILE A 332 4.56 -22.22 2.61
C ILE A 332 5.15 -21.32 1.52
N LEU A 333 4.63 -20.09 1.40
CA LEU A 333 5.06 -19.12 0.40
C LEU A 333 6.49 -18.62 0.66
N GLN A 334 6.89 -18.49 1.94
CA GLN A 334 8.27 -18.18 2.30
C GLN A 334 9.24 -19.29 1.85
N SER A 335 8.86 -20.56 2.02
CA SER A 335 9.68 -21.69 1.56
C SER A 335 9.78 -21.72 0.03
N ALA A 336 8.65 -21.51 -0.67
CA ALA A 336 8.64 -21.41 -2.12
C ALA A 336 9.58 -20.30 -2.63
N PHE A 337 9.58 -19.13 -1.99
CA PHE A 337 10.51 -18.04 -2.32
C PHE A 337 11.98 -18.49 -2.27
N PHE A 338 12.42 -19.13 -1.18
CA PHE A 338 13.82 -19.58 -1.07
C PHE A 338 14.18 -20.67 -2.09
N ARG A 339 13.26 -21.61 -2.35
CA ARG A 339 13.47 -22.69 -3.33
C ARG A 339 13.54 -22.17 -4.77
N ILE A 340 12.69 -21.22 -5.13
CA ILE A 340 12.64 -20.64 -6.48
C ILE A 340 13.83 -19.73 -6.73
N THR A 341 14.19 -18.88 -5.77
CA THR A 341 15.17 -17.82 -5.99
C THR A 341 16.61 -18.26 -5.78
N GLY A 342 16.86 -19.24 -4.90
CA GLY A 342 18.20 -19.68 -4.55
C GLY A 342 19.10 -18.55 -4.02
N VAL A 343 18.52 -17.47 -3.47
CA VAL A 343 19.26 -16.29 -2.95
C VAL A 343 20.31 -16.68 -1.90
N ILE A 344 20.04 -17.78 -1.19
CA ILE A 344 20.97 -18.53 -0.36
C ILE A 344 20.78 -20.04 -0.65
N PRO A 345 21.73 -20.92 -0.29
CA PRO A 345 21.57 -22.36 -0.46
C PRO A 345 20.25 -22.85 0.16
N VAL A 346 19.48 -23.63 -0.61
CA VAL A 346 18.12 -24.05 -0.24
C VAL A 346 18.09 -24.84 1.07
N ASP A 347 19.05 -25.73 1.28
CA ASP A 347 19.14 -26.53 2.50
C ASP A 347 19.38 -25.65 3.74
N LEU A 348 20.25 -24.64 3.62
CA LEU A 348 20.49 -23.66 4.67
C LEU A 348 19.21 -22.85 4.96
N ALA A 349 18.49 -22.41 3.93
CA ALA A 349 17.23 -21.69 4.10
C ALA A 349 16.21 -22.53 4.88
N ILE A 350 16.01 -23.80 4.49
CA ILE A 350 15.09 -24.72 5.14
C ILE A 350 15.48 -24.96 6.60
N GLU A 351 16.76 -25.20 6.87
CA GLU A 351 17.29 -25.39 8.22
C GLU A 351 16.99 -24.17 9.11
N GLN A 352 17.30 -22.96 8.63
CA GLN A 352 17.10 -21.72 9.39
C GLN A 352 15.61 -21.39 9.58
N MET A 353 14.77 -21.68 8.58
CA MET A 353 13.31 -21.57 8.72
C MET A 353 12.79 -22.49 9.84
N LYS A 354 13.22 -23.76 9.87
CA LYS A 354 12.82 -24.71 10.93
C LYS A 354 13.33 -24.25 12.32
N LYS A 355 14.57 -23.78 12.43
CA LYS A 355 15.09 -23.17 13.68
C LYS A 355 14.23 -21.98 14.15
N PHE A 356 13.81 -21.12 13.24
CA PHE A 356 12.99 -19.96 13.57
C PHE A 356 11.56 -20.35 14.01
N ILE A 357 10.99 -21.40 13.41
CA ILE A 357 9.70 -21.98 13.81
C ILE A 357 9.75 -22.43 15.27
N VAL A 358 10.80 -23.15 15.69
CA VAL A 358 10.98 -23.55 17.10
C VAL A 358 11.08 -22.33 18.02
N LYS A 359 11.90 -21.34 17.64
CA LYS A 359 12.06 -20.10 18.42
C LYS A 359 10.73 -19.35 18.60
N SER A 360 9.89 -19.31 17.56
CA SER A 360 8.65 -18.53 17.54
C SER A 360 7.45 -19.27 18.12
N TYR A 361 7.38 -20.59 17.91
CA TYR A 361 6.19 -21.39 18.19
C TYR A 361 6.44 -22.54 19.17
N GLY A 362 7.68 -22.79 19.62
CA GLY A 362 7.98 -23.86 20.57
C GLY A 362 7.17 -23.78 21.87
N LYS A 363 6.83 -22.57 22.32
CA LYS A 363 5.95 -22.35 23.49
C LYS A 363 4.47 -22.67 23.24
N LYS A 364 4.05 -22.87 21.99
CA LYS A 364 2.65 -23.17 21.60
C LYS A 364 2.37 -24.67 21.47
N GLY A 365 3.38 -25.52 21.71
CA GLY A 365 3.27 -26.97 21.66
C GLY A 365 3.78 -27.58 20.34
N GLU A 366 4.15 -28.85 20.43
CA GLU A 366 4.82 -29.59 19.37
C GLU A 366 3.95 -29.77 18.11
N ASP A 367 2.63 -29.89 18.28
CA ASP A 367 1.68 -29.96 17.16
C ASP A 367 1.77 -28.73 16.24
N VAL A 368 1.84 -27.52 16.83
CA VAL A 368 1.97 -26.27 16.06
C VAL A 368 3.32 -26.19 15.36
N VAL A 369 4.39 -26.67 16.00
CA VAL A 369 5.73 -26.73 15.41
C VAL A 369 5.74 -27.68 14.21
N ASN A 370 5.23 -28.91 14.38
CA ASN A 370 5.17 -29.92 13.32
C ASN A 370 4.32 -29.50 12.13
N LYS A 371 3.18 -28.84 12.36
CA LYS A 371 2.38 -28.25 11.28
C LYS A 371 3.17 -27.23 10.46
N ASN A 372 3.96 -26.37 11.13
CA ASN A 372 4.80 -25.41 10.41
C ASN A 372 6.00 -26.07 9.72
N TYR A 373 6.55 -27.17 10.25
CA TYR A 373 7.56 -27.96 9.54
C TYR A 373 7.01 -28.56 8.26
N ALA A 374 5.83 -29.18 8.32
CA ALA A 374 5.15 -29.69 7.14
C ALA A 374 4.92 -28.58 6.10
N ALA A 375 4.58 -27.36 6.54
CA ALA A 375 4.43 -26.21 5.64
C ALA A 375 5.73 -25.80 4.94
N VAL A 376 6.90 -25.92 5.60
CA VAL A 376 8.21 -25.68 4.96
C VAL A 376 8.53 -26.78 3.95
N ASP A 377 8.24 -28.03 4.29
CA ASP A 377 8.55 -29.17 3.42
C ASP A 377 7.66 -29.15 2.16
N ARG A 378 6.36 -28.86 2.32
CA ARG A 378 5.38 -28.73 1.23
C ARG A 378 5.50 -27.42 0.43
N GLY A 379 6.36 -26.49 0.85
CA GLY A 379 6.67 -25.28 0.07
C GLY A 379 7.33 -25.54 -1.28
N GLY A 380 7.77 -26.78 -1.54
CA GLY A 380 8.26 -27.24 -2.85
C GLY A 380 7.18 -27.67 -3.84
N GLU A 381 5.90 -27.69 -3.47
CA GLU A 381 4.78 -28.13 -4.32
C GLU A 381 4.31 -27.07 -5.34
N TYR A 382 5.15 -26.08 -5.65
CA TYR A 382 4.86 -25.12 -6.71
C TYR A 382 5.03 -25.77 -8.09
N ASN A 383 4.28 -25.25 -9.06
CA ASN A 383 4.32 -25.66 -10.45
C ASN A 383 4.77 -24.48 -11.32
N GLN A 384 5.27 -24.76 -12.52
CA GLN A 384 5.62 -23.73 -13.48
C GLN A 384 4.54 -23.66 -14.57
N LEU A 385 4.01 -22.46 -14.81
CA LEU A 385 3.07 -22.21 -15.89
C LEU A 385 3.84 -22.04 -17.21
N VAL A 386 3.44 -22.78 -18.25
CA VAL A 386 3.96 -22.56 -19.60
C VAL A 386 3.34 -21.27 -20.16
N VAL A 387 4.16 -20.27 -20.41
CA VAL A 387 3.73 -19.00 -21.02
C VAL A 387 3.62 -19.18 -22.53
N ASP A 388 2.42 -18.99 -23.07
CA ASP A 388 2.19 -19.08 -24.51
C ASP A 388 2.72 -17.82 -25.22
N PRO A 389 3.65 -17.94 -26.19
CA PRO A 389 4.14 -16.80 -26.98
C PRO A 389 3.04 -16.00 -27.68
N ALA A 390 1.91 -16.64 -28.04
CA ALA A 390 0.78 -15.95 -28.67
C ALA A 390 0.18 -14.87 -27.77
N TRP A 391 0.35 -14.99 -26.43
CA TRP A 391 -0.14 -14.01 -25.47
C TRP A 391 0.47 -12.62 -25.65
N ALA A 392 1.65 -12.50 -26.27
CA ALA A 392 2.33 -11.22 -26.51
C ALA A 392 1.52 -10.25 -27.38
N SER A 393 0.52 -10.75 -28.10
CA SER A 393 -0.33 -9.99 -29.03
C SER A 393 -1.79 -9.86 -28.59
N LEU A 394 -2.14 -10.31 -27.38
CA LEU A 394 -3.52 -10.24 -26.90
C LEU A 394 -4.01 -8.78 -26.75
N PRO A 395 -5.27 -8.50 -27.13
CA PRO A 395 -5.88 -7.20 -26.87
C PRO A 395 -6.10 -7.00 -25.37
N ASP A 396 -6.32 -5.75 -24.95
CA ASP A 396 -6.77 -5.49 -23.58
C ASP A 396 -8.11 -6.19 -23.31
N ASP A 397 -8.34 -6.54 -22.04
CA ASP A 397 -9.64 -7.03 -21.60
C ASP A 397 -10.71 -5.97 -21.88
N GLU A 398 -11.94 -6.40 -22.20
CA GLU A 398 -13.05 -5.45 -22.42
C GLU A 398 -13.28 -4.59 -21.17
N VAL A 399 -13.32 -3.28 -21.37
CA VAL A 399 -13.61 -2.34 -20.29
C VAL A 399 -15.08 -2.47 -19.93
N VAL A 400 -15.35 -2.90 -18.70
CA VAL A 400 -16.72 -2.95 -18.17
C VAL A 400 -17.20 -1.52 -17.96
N ALA A 401 -18.19 -1.09 -18.74
CA ALA A 401 -18.82 0.20 -18.57
C ALA A 401 -19.51 0.26 -17.19
N ASN A 402 -19.30 1.35 -16.46
CA ASN A 402 -20.06 1.68 -15.27
C ASN A 402 -20.57 3.12 -15.37
N ASN A 403 -21.64 3.42 -14.65
CA ASN A 403 -22.24 4.76 -14.60
C ASN A 403 -21.90 5.48 -13.27
N ASP A 404 -20.77 5.10 -12.64
CA ASP A 404 -20.37 5.69 -11.36
C ASP A 404 -19.97 7.17 -11.56
N PRO A 405 -20.08 8.00 -10.50
CA PRO A 405 -19.72 9.41 -10.59
C PRO A 405 -18.28 9.61 -11.07
N ALA A 406 -18.04 10.65 -11.87
CA ALA A 406 -16.70 10.99 -12.39
C ALA A 406 -15.64 11.06 -11.28
N PHE A 407 -15.96 11.63 -10.12
CA PHE A 407 -15.04 11.67 -8.98
C PHE A 407 -14.61 10.26 -8.50
N VAL A 408 -15.51 9.28 -8.57
CA VAL A 408 -15.19 7.89 -8.21
C VAL A 408 -14.27 7.28 -9.27
N ASN A 409 -14.59 7.43 -10.55
CA ASN A 409 -13.82 6.83 -11.64
C ASN A 409 -12.45 7.50 -11.87
N ASP A 410 -12.37 8.81 -11.71
CA ASP A 410 -11.19 9.61 -12.08
C ASP A 410 -10.24 9.85 -10.91
N VAL A 411 -10.71 9.72 -9.65
CA VAL A 411 -9.91 10.01 -8.44
C VAL A 411 -9.89 8.82 -7.49
N VAL A 412 -11.04 8.38 -6.99
CA VAL A 412 -11.11 7.33 -5.94
C VAL A 412 -10.59 5.99 -6.46
N ARG A 413 -11.06 5.55 -7.62
CA ARG A 413 -10.73 4.24 -8.20
C ARG A 413 -9.23 4.14 -8.56
N PRO A 414 -8.58 5.14 -9.17
CA PRO A 414 -7.12 5.16 -9.34
C PRO A 414 -6.35 5.11 -8.02
N ILE A 415 -6.77 5.84 -6.98
CA ILE A 415 -6.13 5.76 -5.66
C ILE A 415 -6.26 4.34 -5.10
N ASN A 416 -7.46 3.76 -5.16
CA ASN A 416 -7.73 2.41 -4.70
C ASN A 416 -6.96 1.35 -5.49
N SER A 417 -6.69 1.54 -6.78
CA SER A 417 -5.86 0.63 -7.60
C SER A 417 -4.35 0.79 -7.40
N GLN A 418 -3.92 1.58 -6.40
CA GLN A 418 -2.51 1.92 -6.14
C GLN A 418 -1.87 2.74 -7.28
N ASP A 419 -2.69 3.50 -8.00
CA ASP A 419 -2.30 4.40 -9.10
C ASP A 419 -2.47 5.88 -8.74
N GLY A 420 -2.72 6.20 -7.47
CA GLY A 420 -2.85 7.59 -7.00
C GLY A 420 -1.63 8.46 -7.32
N ASP A 421 -0.43 7.86 -7.42
CA ASP A 421 0.79 8.58 -7.83
C ASP A 421 0.78 9.04 -9.30
N LEU A 422 -0.09 8.46 -10.15
CA LEU A 422 -0.27 8.84 -11.55
C LEU A 422 -1.24 10.00 -11.72
N LEU A 423 -2.02 10.33 -10.68
CA LEU A 423 -2.89 11.50 -10.71
C LEU A 423 -2.07 12.78 -10.77
N LYS A 424 -2.49 13.67 -11.67
CA LYS A 424 -1.89 15.00 -11.84
C LYS A 424 -2.45 15.97 -10.80
N VAL A 425 -1.80 17.12 -10.63
CA VAL A 425 -2.30 18.17 -9.73
C VAL A 425 -3.73 18.61 -10.10
N SER A 426 -4.04 18.67 -11.39
CA SER A 426 -5.38 19.03 -11.88
C SER A 426 -6.50 18.07 -11.46
N ALA A 427 -6.19 16.82 -11.08
CA ALA A 427 -7.17 15.87 -10.58
C ALA A 427 -7.81 16.31 -9.25
N PHE A 428 -7.17 17.24 -8.54
CA PHE A 428 -7.62 17.80 -7.26
C PHE A 428 -8.17 19.22 -7.40
N LYS A 429 -8.40 19.70 -8.63
CA LYS A 429 -8.99 21.02 -8.88
C LYS A 429 -10.44 21.06 -8.40
N GLY A 430 -10.80 22.11 -7.67
CA GLY A 430 -12.10 22.27 -6.99
C GLY A 430 -12.18 21.63 -5.60
N ILE A 431 -11.11 20.96 -5.15
CA ILE A 431 -10.94 20.43 -3.79
C ILE A 431 -9.55 20.76 -3.25
N GLU A 432 -9.03 21.94 -3.60
CA GLU A 432 -7.70 22.41 -3.22
C GLU A 432 -7.52 22.54 -1.70
N ASP A 433 -8.63 22.65 -0.97
CA ASP A 433 -8.70 22.67 0.49
C ASP A 433 -8.67 21.28 1.14
N GLY A 434 -8.68 20.22 0.34
CA GLY A 434 -8.71 18.83 0.79
C GLY A 434 -10.11 18.28 1.10
N THR A 435 -11.19 18.99 0.75
CA THR A 435 -12.56 18.50 0.93
C THR A 435 -12.80 17.23 0.11
N TRP A 436 -13.39 16.19 0.73
CA TRP A 436 -13.69 14.91 0.09
C TRP A 436 -15.19 14.65 -0.05
N LYS A 437 -15.61 13.97 -1.12
CA LYS A 437 -17.03 13.60 -1.30
C LYS A 437 -17.40 12.42 -0.39
N GLN A 438 -18.57 12.50 0.23
CA GLN A 438 -19.11 11.45 1.08
C GLN A 438 -19.56 10.23 0.27
N GLY A 439 -19.63 9.06 0.93
CA GLY A 439 -20.23 7.85 0.36
C GLY A 439 -19.42 7.18 -0.76
N THR A 440 -18.11 7.40 -0.83
CA THR A 440 -17.24 6.75 -1.82
C THR A 440 -16.97 5.28 -1.51
N ALA A 441 -17.09 4.87 -0.25
CA ALA A 441 -16.78 3.50 0.21
C ALA A 441 -17.65 2.42 -0.46
N LYS A 442 -18.90 2.73 -0.81
CA LYS A 442 -19.83 1.78 -1.45
C LYS A 442 -19.38 1.29 -2.84
N TYR A 443 -18.47 2.01 -3.49
CA TYR A 443 -17.92 1.64 -4.80
C TYR A 443 -16.67 0.76 -4.70
N GLU A 444 -16.17 0.49 -3.49
CA GLU A 444 -14.93 -0.29 -3.31
C GLU A 444 -15.14 -1.78 -3.54
N LYS A 445 -16.19 -2.36 -2.98
CA LYS A 445 -16.58 -3.78 -3.14
C LYS A 445 -15.39 -4.73 -3.04
N ARG A 446 -14.68 -4.64 -1.92
CA ARG A 446 -13.30 -5.16 -1.76
C ARG A 446 -13.19 -6.67 -1.91
N GLY A 447 -14.21 -7.43 -1.50
CA GLY A 447 -14.27 -8.89 -1.64
C GLY A 447 -13.18 -9.65 -0.88
N VAL A 448 -12.77 -9.15 0.30
CA VAL A 448 -11.58 -9.65 1.03
C VAL A 448 -11.89 -10.67 2.14
N ALA A 449 -13.16 -10.98 2.39
CA ALA A 449 -13.53 -11.98 3.39
C ALA A 449 -13.28 -13.41 2.89
N ALA A 450 -12.70 -14.26 3.74
CA ALA A 450 -12.62 -15.70 3.46
C ALA A 450 -13.99 -16.38 3.60
N PHE A 451 -14.76 -15.96 4.60
CA PHE A 451 -16.09 -16.50 4.91
C PHE A 451 -17.10 -15.36 5.07
N VAL A 452 -18.32 -15.59 4.60
CA VAL A 452 -19.45 -14.64 4.72
C VAL A 452 -20.65 -15.36 5.32
N PRO A 453 -21.55 -14.64 6.04
CA PRO A 453 -22.74 -15.24 6.59
C PRO A 453 -23.78 -15.53 5.49
N VAL A 454 -24.40 -16.70 5.53
CA VAL A 454 -25.55 -17.06 4.70
C VAL A 454 -26.81 -17.05 5.55
N TRP A 455 -27.84 -16.39 5.05
CA TRP A 455 -29.14 -16.30 5.71
C TRP A 455 -29.95 -17.58 5.51
N ASN A 456 -30.47 -18.12 6.60
CA ASN A 456 -31.43 -19.23 6.62
C ASN A 456 -32.78 -18.70 7.14
N GLU A 457 -33.74 -18.61 6.24
CA GLU A 457 -35.03 -17.97 6.42
C GLU A 457 -35.94 -18.72 7.40
N GLU A 458 -35.89 -20.06 7.41
CA GLU A 458 -36.72 -20.91 8.28
C GLU A 458 -36.42 -20.65 9.76
N ASN A 459 -35.14 -20.39 10.05
CA ASN A 459 -34.65 -20.10 11.40
C ASN A 459 -34.73 -18.61 11.77
N CYS A 460 -35.13 -17.73 10.85
CA CYS A 460 -35.11 -16.29 11.07
C CYS A 460 -36.34 -15.78 11.85
N ILE A 461 -36.07 -15.15 13.00
CA ILE A 461 -37.10 -14.52 13.83
C ILE A 461 -37.30 -13.02 13.55
N GLN A 462 -36.61 -12.46 12.55
CA GLN A 462 -36.71 -11.05 12.13
C GLN A 462 -36.45 -10.04 13.28
N CYS A 463 -35.39 -10.28 14.06
CA CYS A 463 -35.02 -9.43 15.20
C CYS A 463 -34.04 -8.28 14.84
N ASN A 464 -33.46 -8.33 13.63
CA ASN A 464 -32.45 -7.40 13.11
C ASN A 464 -31.15 -7.24 13.94
N GLN A 465 -30.90 -8.10 14.93
CA GLN A 465 -29.68 -8.01 15.76
C GLN A 465 -28.40 -8.20 14.94
N CYS A 466 -28.43 -9.04 13.90
CA CYS A 466 -27.30 -9.25 13.00
C CYS A 466 -26.87 -7.97 12.27
N ALA A 467 -27.83 -7.16 11.81
CA ALA A 467 -27.57 -5.85 11.20
C ALA A 467 -27.14 -4.81 12.24
N TYR A 468 -27.73 -4.87 13.43
CA TYR A 468 -27.39 -3.98 14.54
C TYR A 468 -25.91 -4.06 14.93
N VAL A 469 -25.39 -5.29 15.09
CA VAL A 469 -23.99 -5.52 15.51
C VAL A 469 -22.99 -5.48 14.36
N CYS A 470 -23.43 -5.38 13.11
CA CYS A 470 -22.52 -5.40 11.97
C CYS A 470 -21.63 -4.14 11.99
N PRO A 471 -20.29 -4.28 12.08
CA PRO A 471 -19.38 -3.14 12.14
C PRO A 471 -19.17 -2.43 10.79
N HIS A 472 -19.67 -2.99 9.69
CA HIS A 472 -19.46 -2.44 8.34
C HIS A 472 -20.75 -2.20 7.58
N ALA A 473 -21.91 -2.37 8.23
CA ALA A 473 -23.22 -2.31 7.59
C ALA A 473 -23.38 -3.27 6.38
N ALA A 474 -22.63 -4.37 6.35
CA ALA A 474 -22.59 -5.37 5.28
C ALA A 474 -23.68 -6.46 5.41
N ILE A 475 -24.64 -6.29 6.32
CA ILE A 475 -25.83 -7.14 6.44
C ILE A 475 -26.98 -6.24 6.89
N ARG A 476 -28.08 -6.21 6.13
CA ARG A 476 -29.21 -5.29 6.34
C ARG A 476 -30.55 -6.01 6.18
N PRO A 477 -31.56 -5.63 6.97
CA PRO A 477 -32.94 -6.02 6.71
C PRO A 477 -33.51 -5.16 5.59
N PHE A 478 -34.09 -5.80 4.57
CA PHE A 478 -34.87 -5.16 3.53
C PHE A 478 -36.33 -5.56 3.67
N VAL A 479 -37.22 -4.58 3.48
CA VAL A 479 -38.67 -4.78 3.51
C VAL A 479 -39.27 -4.27 2.20
N LEU A 480 -39.88 -5.18 1.46
CA LEU A 480 -40.34 -4.97 0.09
C LEU A 480 -41.87 -4.92 0.05
N ASN A 481 -42.41 -3.88 -0.58
CA ASN A 481 -43.83 -3.82 -0.95
C ASN A 481 -44.12 -4.65 -2.22
N ASP A 482 -45.38 -4.71 -2.66
CA ASP A 482 -45.78 -5.55 -3.81
C ASP A 482 -45.13 -5.13 -5.14
N GLU A 483 -44.79 -3.86 -5.31
CA GLU A 483 -44.12 -3.38 -6.52
C GLU A 483 -42.63 -3.76 -6.52
N GLU A 484 -41.95 -3.52 -5.40
CA GLU A 484 -40.53 -3.81 -5.19
C GLU A 484 -40.23 -5.33 -5.27
N GLN A 485 -41.24 -6.18 -5.04
CA GLN A 485 -41.15 -7.63 -5.19
C GLN A 485 -41.08 -8.10 -6.65
N LYS A 486 -41.62 -7.35 -7.62
CA LYS A 486 -41.79 -7.84 -9.01
C LYS A 486 -40.49 -8.17 -9.73
N GLY A 487 -39.38 -7.52 -9.37
CA GLY A 487 -38.04 -7.81 -9.90
C GLY A 487 -37.16 -8.66 -8.99
N ALA A 488 -37.64 -9.04 -7.80
CA ALA A 488 -36.84 -9.76 -6.81
C ALA A 488 -36.83 -11.26 -7.11
N ASN A 489 -35.68 -11.80 -7.54
CA ASN A 489 -35.49 -13.23 -7.81
C ASN A 489 -34.70 -13.93 -6.68
N PHE A 490 -35.11 -13.73 -5.44
CA PHE A 490 -34.46 -14.29 -4.26
C PHE A 490 -35.47 -14.58 -3.15
N GLN A 491 -35.07 -15.43 -2.19
CA GLN A 491 -35.96 -15.87 -1.11
C GLN A 491 -36.36 -14.72 -0.18
N MET A 492 -37.63 -14.71 0.22
CA MET A 492 -38.24 -13.70 1.08
C MET A 492 -39.30 -14.35 1.99
N ILE A 493 -39.53 -13.77 3.18
CA ILE A 493 -40.54 -14.25 4.13
C ILE A 493 -41.50 -13.13 4.53
N ASP A 494 -42.70 -13.45 5.01
CA ASP A 494 -43.66 -12.43 5.46
C ASP A 494 -43.15 -11.64 6.66
N VAL A 495 -43.33 -10.31 6.67
CA VAL A 495 -43.03 -9.49 7.84
C VAL A 495 -43.91 -9.88 9.02
N LYS A 496 -43.28 -10.24 10.14
CA LYS A 496 -43.98 -10.61 11.39
C LYS A 496 -44.36 -9.40 12.25
N ALA A 497 -43.54 -8.35 12.22
CA ALA A 497 -43.71 -7.11 12.99
C ALA A 497 -42.74 -6.03 12.48
N PRO A 498 -42.98 -4.73 12.73
CA PRO A 498 -44.16 -4.15 13.37
C PRO A 498 -45.41 -4.19 12.49
N ALA A 499 -46.59 -3.93 13.08
CA ALA A 499 -47.88 -4.00 12.39
C ALA A 499 -47.97 -3.05 11.18
N ALA A 500 -47.24 -1.93 11.22
CA ALA A 500 -47.16 -0.96 10.12
C ALA A 500 -46.58 -1.55 8.82
N LEU A 501 -45.83 -2.65 8.90
CA LEU A 501 -45.21 -3.33 7.76
C LEU A 501 -45.94 -4.63 7.37
N LYS A 502 -47.14 -4.87 7.93
CA LYS A 502 -47.92 -6.07 7.65
C LYS A 502 -48.31 -6.13 6.16
N GLY A 503 -48.15 -7.29 5.56
CA GLY A 503 -48.42 -7.52 4.13
C GLY A 503 -47.19 -7.33 3.23
N MET A 504 -46.09 -6.79 3.77
CA MET A 504 -44.82 -6.69 3.05
C MET A 504 -43.95 -7.95 3.26
N LYS A 505 -42.92 -8.09 2.42
CA LYS A 505 -41.92 -9.16 2.51
C LYS A 505 -40.64 -8.68 3.16
N PHE A 506 -39.98 -9.56 3.90
CA PHE A 506 -38.73 -9.34 4.60
C PHE A 506 -37.62 -10.21 4.00
N ARG A 507 -36.43 -9.63 3.87
CA ARG A 507 -35.19 -10.35 3.58
C ARG A 507 -34.05 -9.81 4.41
N MET A 508 -33.22 -10.70 4.96
CA MET A 508 -31.93 -10.31 5.51
C MET A 508 -30.88 -10.53 4.42
N GLN A 509 -30.41 -9.44 3.80
CA GLN A 509 -29.46 -9.50 2.68
C GLN A 509 -28.05 -9.15 3.18
N VAL A 510 -27.07 -9.88 2.65
CA VAL A 510 -25.65 -9.73 2.97
C VAL A 510 -24.94 -9.10 1.78
N ASP A 511 -24.12 -8.08 2.04
CA ASP A 511 -23.16 -7.56 1.09
C ASP A 511 -21.90 -8.43 1.19
N VAL A 512 -21.79 -9.40 0.29
CA VAL A 512 -20.67 -10.35 0.33
C VAL A 512 -19.33 -9.70 -0.06
N LEU A 513 -19.35 -8.53 -0.72
CA LEU A 513 -18.15 -7.84 -1.18
C LEU A 513 -17.63 -6.82 -0.16
N ASP A 514 -18.50 -6.27 0.69
CA ASP A 514 -18.07 -5.38 1.79
C ASP A 514 -18.04 -6.06 3.17
N CYS A 515 -18.49 -7.31 3.27
CA CYS A 515 -18.31 -8.12 4.47
C CYS A 515 -16.82 -8.41 4.73
N LEU A 516 -16.38 -8.30 5.99
CA LEU A 516 -15.03 -8.67 6.44
C LEU A 516 -14.96 -10.01 7.18
N GLY A 517 -16.04 -10.78 7.19
CA GLY A 517 -16.06 -12.15 7.74
C GLY A 517 -15.86 -12.26 9.25
N CYS A 518 -16.16 -11.22 10.04
CA CYS A 518 -15.91 -11.19 11.49
C CYS A 518 -16.72 -12.22 12.29
N GLY A 519 -17.85 -12.69 11.77
CA GLY A 519 -18.72 -13.65 12.44
C GLY A 519 -19.67 -13.07 13.49
N ASN A 520 -19.55 -11.78 13.87
CA ASN A 520 -20.38 -11.15 14.91
C ASN A 520 -21.90 -11.34 14.69
N CYS A 521 -22.35 -11.24 13.44
CA CYS A 521 -23.75 -11.41 13.09
C CYS A 521 -24.26 -12.84 13.31
N ALA A 522 -23.46 -13.85 13.00
CA ALA A 522 -23.79 -15.25 13.23
C ALA A 522 -23.72 -15.60 14.73
N ASP A 523 -22.73 -15.05 15.43
CA ASP A 523 -22.56 -15.23 16.87
C ASP A 523 -23.74 -14.68 17.68
N VAL A 524 -24.17 -13.45 17.40
CA VAL A 524 -25.31 -12.83 18.13
C VAL A 524 -26.66 -13.44 17.73
N CYS A 525 -26.75 -14.14 16.59
CA CYS A 525 -28.03 -14.61 16.05
C CYS A 525 -28.75 -15.52 17.06
N PRO A 526 -29.93 -15.15 17.61
CA PRO A 526 -30.62 -15.97 18.59
C PRO A 526 -31.30 -17.20 17.95
N GLY A 527 -31.63 -17.11 16.66
CA GLY A 527 -32.25 -18.20 15.92
C GLY A 527 -33.67 -18.55 16.38
N PHE A 528 -34.35 -19.41 15.63
CA PHE A 528 -35.62 -20.00 16.07
C PHE A 528 -35.32 -21.25 16.90
N LYS A 529 -35.78 -21.27 18.16
CA LYS A 529 -35.52 -22.37 19.11
C LYS A 529 -34.03 -22.76 19.23
N GLY A 530 -33.13 -21.78 19.11
CA GLY A 530 -31.68 -21.99 19.19
C GLY A 530 -30.99 -22.37 17.87
N ASN A 531 -31.74 -22.65 16.80
CA ASN A 531 -31.16 -22.92 15.48
C ASN A 531 -30.75 -21.60 14.81
N LYS A 532 -29.45 -21.43 14.54
CA LYS A 532 -28.90 -20.20 13.95
C LYS A 532 -29.52 -19.92 12.56
N ALA A 533 -29.90 -18.67 12.35
CA ALA A 533 -30.37 -18.17 11.04
C ALA A 533 -29.23 -17.65 10.16
N LEU A 534 -27.99 -17.73 10.63
CA LEU A 534 -26.79 -17.29 9.93
C LEU A 534 -25.67 -18.30 10.16
N THR A 535 -25.07 -18.78 9.07
CA THR A 535 -23.93 -19.70 9.09
C THR A 535 -22.82 -19.14 8.22
N MET A 536 -21.58 -19.18 8.70
CA MET A 536 -20.42 -18.72 7.94
C MET A 536 -20.00 -19.77 6.90
N VAL A 537 -19.91 -19.38 5.63
CA VAL A 537 -19.48 -20.26 4.52
C VAL A 537 -18.46 -19.54 3.64
N PRO A 538 -17.66 -20.26 2.82
CA PRO A 538 -16.68 -19.66 1.92
C PRO A 538 -17.31 -18.64 0.95
N LEU A 539 -16.64 -17.49 0.74
CA LEU A 539 -17.13 -16.41 -0.14
C LEU A 539 -17.40 -16.84 -1.58
N GLU A 540 -16.56 -17.70 -2.15
CA GLU A 540 -16.61 -18.07 -3.58
C GLU A 540 -17.98 -18.62 -4.01
N GLY A 541 -18.60 -19.44 -3.16
CA GLY A 541 -19.95 -19.97 -3.42
C GLY A 541 -21.09 -18.96 -3.21
N GLN A 542 -20.79 -17.76 -2.69
CA GLN A 542 -21.76 -16.74 -2.31
C GLN A 542 -21.65 -15.46 -3.17
N LEU A 543 -20.74 -15.41 -4.14
CA LEU A 543 -20.63 -14.27 -5.07
C LEU A 543 -21.96 -13.88 -5.76
N PRO A 544 -22.87 -14.81 -6.11
CA PRO A 544 -24.19 -14.44 -6.66
C PRO A 544 -25.03 -13.55 -5.74
N GLU A 545 -24.79 -13.53 -4.43
CA GLU A 545 -25.49 -12.65 -3.49
C GLU A 545 -25.16 -11.15 -3.68
N ALA A 546 -24.07 -10.83 -4.40
CA ALA A 546 -23.76 -9.44 -4.76
C ALA A 546 -24.89 -8.81 -5.60
N ALA A 547 -25.41 -9.53 -6.60
CA ALA A 547 -26.51 -9.04 -7.42
C ALA A 547 -27.81 -8.88 -6.61
N ASN A 548 -28.05 -9.76 -5.63
CA ASN A 548 -29.20 -9.63 -4.73
C ASN A 548 -29.07 -8.40 -3.81
N TRP A 549 -27.86 -8.12 -3.32
CA TRP A 549 -27.56 -6.91 -2.56
C TRP A 549 -27.79 -5.65 -3.40
N ASP A 550 -27.26 -5.61 -4.62
CA ASP A 550 -27.39 -4.46 -5.52
C ASP A 550 -28.87 -4.19 -5.83
N TYR A 551 -29.66 -5.22 -6.14
CA TYR A 551 -31.11 -5.08 -6.30
C TYR A 551 -31.76 -4.46 -5.06
N CYS A 552 -31.40 -4.94 -3.86
CA CYS A 552 -31.97 -4.44 -2.62
C CYS A 552 -31.62 -2.97 -2.37
N VAL A 553 -30.39 -2.53 -2.68
CA VAL A 553 -29.97 -1.14 -2.48
C VAL A 553 -30.56 -0.20 -3.53
N GLU A 554 -30.69 -0.64 -4.78
CA GLU A 554 -31.13 0.20 -5.89
C GLU A 554 -32.66 0.29 -6.03
N HIS A 555 -33.37 -0.79 -5.70
CA HIS A 555 -34.81 -0.91 -6.00
C HIS A 555 -35.71 -0.99 -4.76
N VAL A 556 -35.17 -1.15 -3.55
CA VAL A 556 -35.98 -1.22 -2.32
C VAL A 556 -35.83 0.07 -1.52
N SER A 557 -36.92 0.82 -1.42
CA SER A 557 -36.95 2.05 -0.62
C SER A 557 -36.86 1.75 0.88
N SER A 558 -36.21 2.64 1.63
CA SER A 558 -36.21 2.57 3.10
C SER A 558 -37.64 2.69 3.62
N LYS A 559 -37.98 1.89 4.65
CA LYS A 559 -39.30 1.92 5.32
C LYS A 559 -39.22 2.62 6.69
N GLN A 560 -38.19 3.42 6.88
CA GLN A 560 -37.87 4.08 8.16
C GLN A 560 -38.92 5.10 8.61
N ASP A 561 -39.70 5.65 7.68
CA ASP A 561 -40.82 6.57 7.92
C ASP A 561 -42.07 5.87 8.46
N LEU A 562 -42.20 4.56 8.24
CA LEU A 562 -43.33 3.74 8.69
C LEU A 562 -43.14 3.19 10.11
N VAL A 563 -41.99 3.40 10.73
CA VAL A 563 -41.63 2.85 12.04
C VAL A 563 -40.98 3.91 12.92
N ASP A 564 -41.19 3.83 14.24
CA ASP A 564 -40.38 4.61 15.17
C ASP A 564 -38.99 3.96 15.30
N VAL A 565 -38.01 4.49 14.58
CA VAL A 565 -36.63 3.98 14.57
C VAL A 565 -35.94 4.09 15.94
N LYS A 566 -36.45 4.91 16.86
CA LYS A 566 -35.90 5.08 18.22
C LYS A 566 -36.48 4.09 19.22
N SER A 567 -37.58 3.41 18.87
CA SER A 567 -38.35 2.64 19.85
C SER A 567 -37.60 1.41 20.37
N ASN A 568 -36.81 0.74 19.52
CA ASN A 568 -36.07 -0.47 19.87
C ASN A 568 -35.02 -0.84 18.82
N VAL A 569 -34.18 -1.83 19.14
CA VAL A 569 -33.13 -2.39 18.28
C VAL A 569 -33.66 -2.87 16.93
N LYS A 570 -34.84 -3.50 16.87
CA LYS A 570 -35.38 -4.00 15.61
C LYS A 570 -35.68 -2.85 14.66
N ASN A 571 -36.40 -1.84 15.15
CA ASN A 571 -36.88 -0.74 14.34
C ASN A 571 -35.74 0.18 13.88
N SER A 572 -34.71 0.39 14.71
CA SER A 572 -33.56 1.21 14.33
C SER A 572 -32.84 0.67 13.08
N GLN A 573 -32.92 -0.64 12.84
CA GLN A 573 -32.27 -1.27 11.69
C GLN A 573 -33.07 -1.22 10.40
N PHE A 574 -34.33 -0.74 10.42
CA PHE A 574 -35.04 -0.40 9.19
C PHE A 574 -34.64 0.98 8.63
N ALA A 575 -33.91 1.79 9.42
CA ALA A 575 -33.29 3.01 8.94
C ALA A 575 -32.03 2.71 8.13
N THR A 576 -31.84 3.48 7.06
CA THR A 576 -30.65 3.38 6.22
C THR A 576 -29.42 3.79 7.03
N PRO A 577 -28.41 2.95 7.18
CA PRO A 577 -27.15 3.36 7.81
C PRO A 577 -26.43 4.36 6.89
N LEU A 578 -26.03 5.53 7.42
CA LEU A 578 -25.25 6.53 6.66
C LEU A 578 -23.74 6.43 6.91
N PHE A 579 -23.33 5.47 7.75
CA PHE A 579 -21.94 5.08 7.95
C PHE A 579 -21.78 3.60 7.59
N GLU A 580 -21.15 3.32 6.45
CA GLU A 580 -21.05 2.00 5.84
C GLU A 580 -19.65 1.74 5.28
N PHE A 581 -19.22 0.47 5.30
CA PHE A 581 -18.04 -0.02 4.59
C PHE A 581 -16.69 0.65 4.95
N SER A 582 -16.59 1.17 6.18
CA SER A 582 -15.39 1.81 6.72
C SER A 582 -14.11 0.94 6.61
N GLY A 583 -12.94 1.58 6.63
CA GLY A 583 -11.63 0.91 6.66
C GLY A 583 -11.26 0.22 7.99
N ALA A 584 -12.23 0.06 8.90
CA ALA A 584 -12.03 -0.47 10.24
C ALA A 584 -11.67 -1.96 10.24
N CYS A 585 -11.15 -2.45 11.37
CA CYS A 585 -10.81 -3.86 11.55
C CYS A 585 -12.04 -4.77 11.39
N SER A 586 -11.82 -6.03 10.99
CA SER A 586 -12.87 -7.07 11.08
C SER A 586 -13.30 -7.23 12.54
N GLY A 587 -14.60 -7.02 12.83
CA GLY A 587 -15.14 -7.09 14.19
C GLY A 587 -14.88 -5.85 15.05
N CYS A 588 -14.65 -4.68 14.44
CA CYS A 588 -14.40 -3.44 15.19
C CYS A 588 -15.51 -3.13 16.22
N GLY A 589 -15.11 -2.78 17.44
CA GLY A 589 -16.02 -2.43 18.52
C GLY A 589 -16.55 -0.99 18.49
N GLU A 590 -16.01 -0.12 17.63
CA GLU A 590 -16.42 1.30 17.58
C GLU A 590 -17.55 1.53 16.56
N THR A 591 -17.40 1.00 15.35
CA THR A 591 -18.26 1.33 14.21
C THR A 591 -19.73 0.93 14.33
N PRO A 592 -20.14 -0.14 15.06
CA PRO A 592 -21.56 -0.39 15.31
C PRO A 592 -22.26 0.76 16.03
N TYR A 593 -21.56 1.47 16.92
CA TYR A 593 -22.09 2.63 17.64
C TYR A 593 -22.25 3.82 16.70
N VAL A 594 -21.23 4.13 15.90
CA VAL A 594 -21.28 5.22 14.91
C VAL A 594 -22.40 4.97 13.89
N LYS A 595 -22.47 3.75 13.34
CA LYS A 595 -23.56 3.32 12.45
C LYS A 595 -24.93 3.57 13.07
N LEU A 596 -25.14 3.16 14.33
CA LEU A 596 -26.42 3.37 15.01
C LEU A 596 -26.74 4.86 15.19
N ILE A 597 -25.76 5.70 15.55
CA ILE A 597 -25.96 7.15 15.67
C ILE A 597 -26.46 7.71 14.33
N THR A 598 -25.85 7.32 13.22
CA THR A 598 -26.28 7.76 11.88
C THR A 598 -27.70 7.32 11.53
N GLN A 599 -28.12 6.13 11.97
CA GLN A 599 -29.49 5.61 11.77
C GLN A 599 -30.54 6.38 12.59
N LEU A 600 -30.14 7.03 13.68
CA LEU A 600 -31.05 7.77 14.57
C LEU A 600 -31.07 9.28 14.31
N PHE A 601 -29.95 9.85 13.86
CA PHE A 601 -29.74 11.30 13.77
C PHE A 601 -29.00 11.77 12.51
N GLY A 602 -28.62 10.86 11.61
CA GLY A 602 -27.71 11.15 10.50
C GLY A 602 -28.25 12.12 9.45
N ASP A 603 -29.55 12.34 9.41
CA ASP A 603 -30.20 13.32 8.52
C ASP A 603 -29.89 14.78 8.88
N ARG A 604 -29.35 15.02 10.09
CA ARG A 604 -29.12 16.37 10.64
C ARG A 604 -27.93 16.43 11.61
N GLU A 605 -27.05 15.44 11.58
CA GLU A 605 -25.86 15.42 12.43
C GLU A 605 -24.69 16.20 11.82
N MET A 606 -23.85 16.76 12.69
CA MET A 606 -22.53 17.25 12.33
C MET A 606 -21.52 16.59 13.24
N VAL A 607 -20.43 16.07 12.67
CA VAL A 607 -19.43 15.31 13.41
C VAL A 607 -18.12 16.08 13.47
N ALA A 608 -17.65 16.36 14.70
CA ALA A 608 -16.28 16.81 14.97
C ALA A 608 -15.49 15.61 15.52
N ASN A 609 -14.68 14.98 14.67
CA ASN A 609 -14.01 13.72 14.98
C ASN A 609 -12.54 13.97 15.37
N ALA A 610 -12.14 13.53 16.57
CA ALA A 610 -10.76 13.64 17.01
C ALA A 610 -9.85 12.68 16.24
N THR A 611 -8.58 13.04 16.08
CA THR A 611 -7.59 12.15 15.46
C THR A 611 -7.44 10.87 16.26
N GLY A 612 -7.66 9.73 15.62
CA GLY A 612 -7.62 8.42 16.26
C GLY A 612 -8.15 7.33 15.34
N CYS A 613 -8.52 6.17 15.90
CA CYS A 613 -9.15 5.11 15.12
C CYS A 613 -10.34 5.62 14.30
N SER A 614 -11.20 6.40 14.93
CA SER A 614 -12.40 6.97 14.34
C SER A 614 -12.13 7.88 13.15
N SER A 615 -11.07 8.70 13.17
CA SER A 615 -10.74 9.55 12.02
C SER A 615 -10.04 8.80 10.88
N ILE A 616 -9.55 7.58 11.12
CA ILE A 616 -8.76 6.81 10.14
C ILE A 616 -9.62 5.81 9.36
N TYR A 617 -10.61 5.18 10.01
CA TYR A 617 -11.48 4.24 9.31
C TYR A 617 -12.65 4.91 8.59
N SER A 618 -13.02 6.13 9.00
CA SER A 618 -14.10 6.90 8.40
C SER A 618 -13.66 7.42 7.05
#